data_AF-A0A6I9Q078-F1
#
_entry.id   AF-A0A6I9Q078-F1
#
_cell.length_a   1.000
_cell.length_b   1.000
_cell.length_c   1.000
_cell.angle_alpha   90.00
_cell.angle_beta   90.00
_cell.angle_gamma   90.00
#
_symmetry.space_group_name_H-M   'P 1'
#
loop_
_entity.id
_entity.type
_entity.pdbx_description
1 polymer ?
#
loop_
_entity_poly.entity_id
_entity_poly.type
_entity_poly.pdbx_seq_one_letter_code
_entity_poly.pdbx_strand_id
1 'polypeptide(L)'
;MTMPLVVEDISTEGLSSLSIQSHSEQLSLSLSLSPAILVYRVFRNEAKRNVKILHGIIHLLALVVSIVGIVAVFDFHRAAKIPDMYSLHSWCGMLTIVLFCVQWVMGLMFFLFPVASSWLRASYLPVHVFCGLVLVVMSIGTSLLGITEKLLFSIMPSYSTFPAEGVLANVLGLVLVLFGVVLCYLITREEYRRPPNPEEESLSVHFKTLTEGGTPDSP
;
A
#
# COMPACT_ATOMS: atom_id res chain seq x y z
N MET A 1 -8.62 22.24 -46.66
CA MET A 1 -7.85 21.01 -46.43
C MET A 1 -6.69 21.36 -45.52
N THR A 2 -6.85 21.20 -44.20
CA THR A 2 -5.80 21.19 -43.15
C THR A 2 -6.47 21.27 -41.77
N MET A 3 -6.97 20.14 -41.26
CA MET A 3 -7.14 19.88 -39.81
C MET A 3 -7.04 18.37 -39.48
N PRO A 4 -5.90 17.66 -39.71
CA PRO A 4 -5.63 16.40 -39.03
C PRO A 4 -4.69 16.55 -37.82
N LEU A 5 -3.77 17.53 -37.86
CA LEU A 5 -2.63 17.55 -36.94
C LEU A 5 -2.98 17.85 -35.47
N VAL A 6 -3.95 18.71 -35.19
CA VAL A 6 -4.27 19.11 -33.80
C VAL A 6 -5.00 18.01 -33.02
N VAL A 7 -5.80 17.17 -33.70
CA VAL A 7 -6.54 16.09 -33.03
C VAL A 7 -5.62 14.89 -32.76
N GLU A 8 -4.71 14.57 -33.69
CA GLU A 8 -3.66 13.59 -33.47
C GLU A 8 -2.69 14.02 -32.35
N ASP A 9 -2.32 15.30 -32.26
CA ASP A 9 -1.45 15.81 -31.18
C ASP A 9 -2.13 15.69 -29.80
N ILE A 10 -3.41 16.07 -29.67
CA ILE A 10 -4.16 15.97 -28.40
C ILE A 10 -4.35 14.50 -27.98
N SER A 11 -4.55 13.59 -28.93
CA SER A 11 -4.68 12.17 -28.64
C SER A 11 -3.34 11.51 -28.26
N THR A 12 -2.23 11.93 -28.85
CA THR A 12 -0.89 11.40 -28.54
C THR A 12 -0.34 11.98 -27.23
N GLU A 13 -0.56 13.25 -26.94
CA GLU A 13 -0.34 13.88 -25.62
C GLU A 13 -1.23 13.24 -24.54
N GLY A 14 -2.50 12.95 -24.87
CA GLY A 14 -3.41 12.22 -23.99
C GLY A 14 -2.97 10.79 -23.70
N LEU A 15 -2.51 10.06 -24.71
CA LEU A 15 -2.01 8.68 -24.55
C LEU A 15 -0.66 8.62 -23.83
N SER A 16 0.21 9.61 -24.04
CA SER A 16 1.50 9.70 -23.34
C SER A 16 1.34 10.10 -21.88
N SER A 17 0.45 11.06 -21.58
CA SER A 17 0.08 11.40 -20.20
C SER A 17 -0.61 10.24 -19.48
N LEU A 18 -1.53 9.54 -20.13
CA LEU A 18 -2.14 8.31 -19.60
C LEU A 18 -1.11 7.20 -19.38
N SER A 19 -0.10 7.05 -20.26
CA SER A 19 0.98 6.08 -20.09
C SER A 19 1.92 6.42 -18.93
N ILE A 20 2.30 7.69 -18.76
CA ILE A 20 3.12 8.11 -17.61
C ILE A 20 2.34 7.96 -16.30
N GLN A 21 1.05 8.28 -16.33
CA GLN A 21 0.17 8.14 -15.19
C GLN A 21 0.05 6.66 -14.79
N SER A 22 -0.34 5.77 -15.70
CA SER A 22 -0.54 4.33 -15.49
C SER A 22 0.61 3.60 -14.76
N HIS A 23 1.87 3.90 -15.10
CA HIS A 23 3.04 3.21 -14.55
C HIS A 23 3.53 3.82 -13.21
N SER A 24 3.12 5.04 -12.88
CA SER A 24 3.50 5.75 -11.66
C SER A 24 2.60 5.45 -10.45
N GLU A 25 1.45 4.81 -10.67
CA GLU A 25 0.39 4.64 -9.65
C GLU A 25 0.77 3.71 -8.50
N GLN A 26 1.44 2.59 -8.78
CA GLN A 26 1.87 1.67 -7.72
C GLN A 26 3.01 2.25 -6.87
N LEU A 27 3.79 3.14 -7.48
CA LEU A 27 4.81 3.91 -6.81
C LEU A 27 4.16 4.93 -5.86
N SER A 28 3.13 5.64 -6.33
CA SER A 28 2.27 6.53 -5.53
C SER A 28 1.55 5.79 -4.40
N LEU A 29 1.10 4.56 -4.63
CA LEU A 29 0.51 3.68 -3.61
C LEU A 29 1.52 3.37 -2.51
N SER A 30 2.72 2.90 -2.90
CA SER A 30 3.80 2.53 -1.97
C SER A 30 4.18 3.72 -1.08
N LEU A 31 4.31 4.91 -1.68
CA LEU A 31 4.65 6.14 -0.97
C LEU A 31 3.51 6.62 -0.05
N SER A 32 2.24 6.43 -0.43
CA SER A 32 1.08 6.86 0.36
C SER A 32 0.74 5.91 1.52
N LEU A 33 0.95 4.60 1.35
CA LEU A 33 0.74 3.58 2.39
C LEU A 33 1.73 3.71 3.56
N SER A 34 2.91 4.26 3.29
CA SER A 34 4.04 4.34 4.22
C SER A 34 3.87 5.34 5.38
N PRO A 35 3.41 6.59 5.18
CA PRO A 35 3.02 7.45 6.29
C PRO A 35 1.77 6.92 6.99
N ALA A 36 0.86 6.25 6.28
CA ALA A 36 -0.36 5.68 6.86
C ALA A 36 -0.07 4.57 7.89
N ILE A 37 0.92 3.71 7.61
CA ILE A 37 1.33 2.64 8.55
C ILE A 37 2.16 3.19 9.73
N LEU A 38 2.85 4.31 9.54
CA LEU A 38 3.62 4.98 10.59
C LEU A 38 2.79 5.97 11.42
N VAL A 39 1.55 6.28 11.04
CA VAL A 39 0.73 7.31 11.70
C VAL A 39 0.54 7.04 13.20
N TYR A 40 0.39 5.77 13.60
CA TYR A 40 0.27 5.37 15.01
C TYR A 40 1.55 5.56 15.83
N ARG A 41 2.69 5.70 15.17
CA ARG A 41 3.99 5.94 15.79
C ARG A 41 4.36 7.40 15.84
N VAL A 42 4.11 8.12 14.75
CA VAL A 42 4.36 9.56 14.66
C VAL A 42 3.44 10.30 15.63
N PHE A 43 2.15 9.97 15.66
CA PHE A 43 1.15 10.62 16.52
C PHE A 43 0.88 9.85 17.81
N ARG A 44 1.94 9.52 18.55
CA ARG A 44 1.86 8.73 19.80
C ARG A 44 1.10 9.44 20.94
N ASN A 45 1.14 10.78 20.97
CA ASN A 45 0.53 11.61 22.01
C ASN A 45 -0.92 12.02 21.71
N GLU A 46 -1.43 11.70 20.52
CA GLU A 46 -2.78 12.07 20.09
C GLU A 46 -3.84 11.07 20.55
N ALA A 47 -5.08 11.54 20.66
CA ALA A 47 -6.22 10.70 21.03
C ALA A 47 -6.35 9.49 20.07
N LYS A 48 -6.48 8.27 20.61
CA LYS A 48 -6.53 7.02 19.81
C LYS A 48 -7.56 7.08 18.68
N ARG A 49 -8.71 7.72 18.94
CA ARG A 49 -9.78 7.91 17.96
C ARG A 49 -9.33 8.76 16.77
N ASN A 50 -8.61 9.85 17.00
CA ASN A 50 -8.14 10.74 15.95
C ASN A 50 -7.11 10.04 15.04
N VAL A 51 -6.18 9.30 15.65
CA VAL A 51 -5.18 8.52 14.91
C VAL A 51 -5.82 7.40 14.08
N LYS A 52 -6.87 6.73 14.61
CA LYS A 52 -7.67 5.74 13.87
C LYS A 52 -8.37 6.34 12.65
N ILE A 53 -9.02 7.49 12.84
CA ILE A 53 -9.72 8.20 11.75
C ILE A 53 -8.70 8.63 10.69
N LEU A 54 -7.58 9.22 11.11
CA LEU A 54 -6.52 9.67 10.20
C LEU A 54 -5.94 8.49 9.39
N HIS A 55 -5.63 7.37 10.05
CA HIS A 55 -5.20 6.14 9.37
C HIS A 55 -6.21 5.69 8.31
N GLY A 56 -7.50 5.63 8.67
CA GLY A 56 -8.57 5.22 7.77
C GLY A 56 -8.73 6.15 6.56
N ILE A 57 -8.66 7.47 6.78
CA ILE A 57 -8.77 8.49 5.72
C ILE A 57 -7.58 8.41 4.77
N ILE A 58 -6.34 8.31 5.27
CA ILE A 58 -5.15 8.22 4.42
C ILE A 58 -5.22 6.96 3.54
N HIS A 59 -5.63 5.81 4.10
CA HIS A 59 -5.80 4.60 3.30
C HIS A 59 -6.97 4.69 2.31
N LEU A 60 -8.06 5.40 2.64
CA LEU A 60 -9.16 5.64 1.71
C LEU A 60 -8.69 6.48 0.51
N LEU A 61 -7.94 7.56 0.76
CA LEU A 61 -7.38 8.39 -0.30
C LEU A 61 -6.44 7.58 -1.20
N ALA A 62 -5.55 6.77 -0.60
CA ALA A 62 -4.69 5.85 -1.35
C ALA A 62 -5.51 4.88 -2.21
N LEU A 63 -6.61 4.33 -1.67
CA LEU A 63 -7.48 3.41 -2.40
C LEU A 63 -8.16 4.10 -3.60
N VAL A 64 -8.68 5.31 -3.42
CA VAL A 64 -9.29 6.09 -4.51
C VAL A 64 -8.28 6.34 -5.63
N VAL A 65 -7.06 6.78 -5.29
CA VAL A 65 -5.98 6.97 -6.28
C VAL A 65 -5.67 5.66 -7.02
N SER A 66 -5.61 4.53 -6.29
CA SER A 66 -5.37 3.21 -6.89
C SER A 66 -6.42 2.83 -7.94
N ILE A 67 -7.69 3.07 -7.63
CA ILE A 67 -8.82 2.72 -8.50
C ILE A 67 -8.78 3.59 -9.76
N VAL A 68 -8.56 4.90 -9.60
CA VAL A 68 -8.39 5.82 -10.73
C VAL A 68 -7.22 5.37 -11.61
N GLY A 69 -6.10 4.98 -11.00
CA GLY A 69 -4.93 4.45 -11.69
C GLY A 69 -5.22 3.20 -12.52
N ILE A 70 -5.90 2.21 -11.94
CA ILE A 70 -6.30 1.00 -12.69
C ILE A 70 -7.20 1.37 -13.88
N VAL A 71 -8.21 2.21 -13.67
CA VAL A 71 -9.14 2.62 -14.74
C VAL A 71 -8.36 3.27 -15.88
N ALA A 72 -7.40 4.15 -15.58
CA ALA A 72 -6.54 4.77 -16.58
C ALA A 72 -5.70 3.74 -17.37
N VAL A 73 -5.19 2.69 -16.71
CA VAL A 73 -4.44 1.59 -17.38
C VAL A 73 -5.33 0.85 -18.37
N PHE A 74 -6.54 0.44 -17.95
CA PHE A 74 -7.47 -0.28 -18.81
C PHE A 74 -7.96 0.57 -19.99
N ASP A 75 -8.20 1.87 -19.77
CA ASP A 75 -8.55 2.80 -20.83
C ASP A 75 -7.40 2.97 -21.84
N PHE A 76 -6.16 3.05 -21.36
CA PHE A 76 -4.98 3.08 -22.21
C PHE A 76 -4.82 1.79 -23.03
N HIS A 77 -4.94 0.61 -22.43
CA HIS A 77 -4.87 -0.66 -23.16
C HIS A 77 -5.97 -0.78 -24.22
N ARG A 78 -7.20 -0.35 -23.90
CA ARG A 78 -8.31 -0.33 -24.85
C ARG A 78 -8.03 0.60 -26.03
N ALA A 79 -7.51 1.80 -25.77
CA ALA A 79 -7.17 2.77 -26.80
C ALA A 79 -5.99 2.30 -27.67
N ALA A 80 -4.97 1.71 -27.05
CA ALA A 80 -3.77 1.20 -27.70
C ALA A 80 -3.91 -0.21 -28.29
N LYS A 81 -5.07 -0.88 -28.10
CA LYS A 81 -5.36 -2.27 -28.51
C LYS A 81 -4.34 -3.28 -27.96
N ILE A 82 -3.89 -3.06 -26.73
CA ILE A 82 -3.00 -3.95 -25.99
C ILE A 82 -3.86 -4.94 -25.19
N PRO A 83 -3.53 -6.24 -25.16
CA PRO A 83 -4.24 -7.17 -24.29
C PRO A 83 -4.06 -6.81 -22.82
N ASP A 84 -5.13 -6.89 -22.05
CA ASP A 84 -5.09 -6.67 -20.60
C ASP A 84 -4.55 -7.87 -19.83
N MET A 85 -4.04 -7.63 -18.62
CA MET A 85 -3.80 -8.66 -17.59
C MET A 85 -2.93 -9.86 -18.03
N TYR A 86 -1.96 -9.66 -18.93
CA TYR A 86 -1.08 -10.74 -19.39
C TYR A 86 0.27 -10.81 -18.68
N SER A 87 0.68 -9.74 -17.99
CA SER A 87 1.99 -9.66 -17.33
C SER A 87 1.92 -10.01 -15.84
N LEU A 88 3.03 -10.49 -15.28
CA LEU A 88 3.11 -10.77 -13.84
C LEU A 88 2.88 -9.50 -12.99
N HIS A 89 3.37 -8.35 -13.48
CA HIS A 89 3.09 -7.05 -12.88
C HIS A 89 1.58 -6.81 -12.72
N SER A 90 0.80 -7.03 -13.79
CA SER A 90 -0.65 -6.83 -13.76
C SER A 90 -1.37 -7.79 -12.79
N TRP A 91 -0.95 -9.05 -12.71
CA TRP A 91 -1.52 -10.04 -11.78
C TRP A 91 -1.23 -9.69 -10.32
N CYS A 92 0.03 -9.38 -10.00
CA CYS A 92 0.44 -8.97 -8.66
C CYS A 92 -0.22 -7.64 -8.26
N GLY A 93 -0.35 -6.69 -9.19
CA GLY A 93 -0.99 -5.39 -8.95
C GLY A 93 -2.47 -5.53 -8.65
N MET A 94 -3.20 -6.32 -9.45
CA MET A 94 -4.61 -6.60 -9.22
C MET A 94 -4.83 -7.30 -7.87
N LEU A 95 -4.02 -8.32 -7.57
CA LEU A 95 -4.09 -9.02 -6.28
C LEU A 95 -3.85 -8.05 -5.11
N THR A 96 -2.86 -7.17 -5.22
CA THR A 96 -2.54 -6.16 -4.20
C THR A 96 -3.72 -5.23 -3.95
N ILE A 97 -4.38 -4.76 -5.00
CA ILE A 97 -5.49 -3.81 -4.87
C ILE A 97 -6.74 -4.49 -4.30
N VAL A 98 -7.06 -5.71 -4.74
CA VAL A 98 -8.16 -6.50 -4.16
C VAL A 98 -7.93 -6.75 -2.66
N LEU A 99 -6.73 -7.20 -2.29
CA LEU A 99 -6.38 -7.41 -0.89
C LEU A 99 -6.40 -6.11 -0.09
N PHE A 100 -5.99 -4.99 -0.68
CA PHE A 100 -6.04 -3.68 -0.04
C PHE A 100 -7.48 -3.20 0.22
N CYS A 101 -8.40 -3.42 -0.74
CA CYS A 101 -9.84 -3.16 -0.55
C CYS A 101 -10.40 -3.97 0.63
N VAL A 102 -10.15 -5.29 0.64
CA VAL A 102 -10.62 -6.18 1.72
C VAL A 102 -10.05 -5.76 3.06
N GLN A 103 -8.75 -5.46 3.11
CA GLN A 103 -8.06 -5.01 4.31
C GLN A 103 -8.65 -3.70 4.85
N TRP A 104 -8.98 -2.74 3.98
CA TRP A 104 -9.58 -1.47 4.35
C TRP A 104 -11.00 -1.65 4.91
N VAL A 105 -11.85 -2.42 4.22
CA VAL A 105 -13.22 -2.72 4.68
C VAL A 105 -13.22 -3.43 6.03
N MET A 106 -12.38 -4.47 6.17
CA MET A 106 -12.25 -5.20 7.43
C MET A 106 -11.69 -4.32 8.55
N GLY A 107 -10.70 -3.47 8.26
CA GLY A 107 -10.17 -2.50 9.22
C GLY A 107 -11.24 -1.51 9.70
N LEU A 108 -12.08 -1.03 8.79
CA LEU A 108 -13.19 -0.13 9.07
C LEU A 108 -14.24 -0.79 9.97
N MET A 109 -14.68 -2.00 9.60
CA MET A 109 -15.69 -2.78 10.34
C MET A 109 -15.24 -3.14 11.76
N PHE A 110 -13.99 -3.55 11.92
CA PHE A 110 -13.48 -4.03 13.21
C PHE A 110 -13.01 -2.89 14.11
N PHE A 111 -12.32 -1.86 13.58
CA PHE A 111 -11.62 -0.88 14.44
C PHE A 111 -12.26 0.51 14.54
N LEU A 112 -13.11 0.90 13.60
CA LEU A 112 -13.76 2.22 13.58
C LEU A 112 -15.24 2.14 13.98
N PHE A 113 -15.98 1.14 13.50
CA PHE A 113 -17.38 0.95 13.89
C PHE A 113 -17.51 0.12 15.18
N PRO A 114 -18.49 0.42 16.05
CA PRO A 114 -18.70 -0.29 17.32
C PRO A 114 -19.24 -1.73 17.15
N VAL A 115 -19.33 -2.26 15.92
CA VAL A 115 -20.00 -3.53 15.59
C VAL A 115 -19.26 -4.76 16.14
N ALA A 116 -17.93 -4.75 16.16
CA ALA A 116 -17.12 -5.87 16.63
C ALA A 116 -16.92 -5.86 18.16
N SER A 117 -16.97 -7.04 18.80
CA SER A 117 -16.64 -7.20 20.22
C SER A 117 -15.15 -6.95 20.48
N SER A 118 -14.80 -6.61 21.73
CA SER A 118 -13.40 -6.39 22.15
C SER A 118 -12.50 -7.61 21.89
N TRP A 119 -13.00 -8.81 22.17
CA TRP A 119 -12.29 -10.06 21.92
C TRP A 119 -12.00 -10.30 20.44
N LEU A 120 -12.98 -10.03 19.57
CA LEU A 120 -12.82 -10.21 18.13
C LEU A 120 -11.82 -9.21 17.55
N ARG A 121 -11.84 -7.96 18.03
CA ARG A 121 -10.83 -6.94 17.68
C ARG A 121 -9.42 -7.33 18.10
N ALA A 122 -9.26 -7.84 19.32
CA ALA A 122 -7.97 -8.29 19.83
C ALA A 122 -7.41 -9.46 19.00
N SER A 123 -8.28 -10.40 18.61
CA SER A 123 -7.91 -11.55 17.79
C SER A 123 -7.58 -11.18 16.34
N TYR A 124 -8.29 -10.20 15.76
CA TYR A 124 -8.06 -9.77 14.37
C TYR A 124 -6.88 -8.80 14.21
N LEU A 125 -6.51 -8.04 15.25
CA LEU A 125 -5.41 -7.09 15.22
C LEU A 125 -4.07 -7.64 14.67
N PRO A 126 -3.54 -8.80 15.12
CA PRO A 126 -2.29 -9.34 14.58
C PRO A 126 -2.40 -9.69 13.09
N VAL A 127 -3.55 -10.20 12.65
CA VAL A 127 -3.82 -10.50 11.24
C VAL A 127 -3.85 -9.21 10.42
N HIS A 128 -4.54 -8.18 10.92
CA HIS A 128 -4.59 -6.87 10.27
C HIS A 128 -3.19 -6.27 10.10
N VAL A 129 -2.35 -6.29 11.14
CA VAL A 129 -0.97 -5.76 11.06
C VAL A 129 -0.12 -6.57 10.07
N PHE A 130 -0.19 -7.89 10.11
CA PHE A 130 0.55 -8.76 9.21
C PHE A 130 0.14 -8.54 7.74
N CYS A 131 -1.15 -8.57 7.44
CA CYS A 131 -1.67 -8.32 6.09
C CYS A 131 -1.30 -6.91 5.60
N GLY A 132 -1.31 -5.91 6.48
CA GLY A 132 -0.86 -4.55 6.17
C GLY A 132 0.61 -4.50 5.73
N LEU A 133 1.49 -5.21 6.44
CA LEU A 133 2.92 -5.30 6.08
C LEU A 133 3.13 -6.03 4.75
N VAL A 134 2.42 -7.15 4.55
CA VAL A 134 2.45 -7.91 3.28
C VAL A 134 2.02 -7.02 2.11
N LEU A 135 0.97 -6.21 2.27
CA LEU A 135 0.51 -5.28 1.24
C LEU A 135 1.55 -4.22 0.87
N VAL A 136 2.31 -3.70 1.84
CA VAL A 136 3.41 -2.77 1.57
C VAL A 136 4.50 -3.46 0.74
N VAL A 137 4.91 -4.67 1.11
CA VAL A 137 5.93 -5.45 0.38
C VAL A 137 5.44 -5.78 -1.03
N MET A 138 4.20 -6.23 -1.18
CA MET A 138 3.58 -6.53 -2.48
C MET A 138 3.50 -5.27 -3.36
N SER A 139 3.16 -4.11 -2.80
CA SER A 139 3.13 -2.83 -3.51
C SER A 139 4.50 -2.44 -4.06
N ILE A 140 5.56 -2.59 -3.24
CA ILE A 140 6.94 -2.33 -3.66
C ILE A 140 7.36 -3.32 -4.75
N GLY A 141 7.12 -4.62 -4.54
CA GLY A 141 7.45 -5.66 -5.51
C GLY A 141 6.76 -5.44 -6.85
N THR A 142 5.47 -5.09 -6.84
CA THR A 142 4.72 -4.82 -8.07
C THR A 142 5.24 -3.55 -8.77
N SER A 143 5.62 -2.51 -8.01
CA SER A 143 6.26 -1.30 -8.56
C SER A 143 7.58 -1.62 -9.27
N LEU A 144 8.42 -2.48 -8.69
CA LEU A 144 9.68 -2.92 -9.32
C LEU A 144 9.44 -3.71 -10.61
N LEU A 145 8.43 -4.59 -10.61
CA LEU A 145 8.01 -5.29 -11.83
C LEU A 145 7.55 -4.31 -12.91
N GLY A 146 6.80 -3.27 -12.55
CA GLY A 146 6.29 -2.26 -13.49
C GLY A 146 7.38 -1.37 -14.08
N ILE A 147 8.36 -0.97 -13.26
CA ILE A 147 9.56 -0.26 -13.73
C ILE A 147 10.32 -1.13 -14.73
N THR A 148 10.55 -2.40 -14.39
CA THR A 148 11.28 -3.34 -15.25
C THR A 148 10.55 -3.56 -16.57
N GLU A 149 9.24 -3.82 -16.53
CA GLU A 149 8.39 -4.00 -17.70
C GLU A 149 8.44 -2.77 -18.61
N LYS A 150 8.36 -1.56 -18.05
CA LYS A 150 8.45 -0.32 -18.82
C LYS A 150 9.81 -0.15 -19.51
N LEU A 151 10.92 -0.44 -18.81
CA LEU A 151 12.25 -0.38 -19.39
C LEU A 151 12.41 -1.37 -20.54
N LEU A 152 11.92 -2.60 -20.36
CA LEU A 152 11.99 -3.62 -21.41
C LEU A 152 11.12 -3.25 -22.62
N PHE A 153 9.97 -2.60 -22.44
CA PHE A 153 9.13 -2.21 -23.57
C PHE A 153 9.62 -0.95 -24.28
N SER A 154 10.21 0.00 -23.57
CA SER A 154 10.60 1.29 -24.16
C SER A 154 12.03 1.31 -24.69
N ILE A 155 12.98 0.62 -24.03
CA ILE A 155 14.41 0.81 -24.29
C ILE A 155 15.23 -0.48 -24.36
N MET A 156 14.60 -1.65 -24.49
CA MET A 156 15.31 -2.95 -24.50
C MET A 156 16.57 -3.00 -25.39
N PRO A 157 16.58 -2.47 -26.64
CA PRO A 157 17.77 -2.54 -27.49
C PRO A 157 18.96 -1.76 -26.94
N SER A 158 18.73 -0.65 -26.25
CA SER A 158 19.76 0.23 -25.69
C SER A 158 19.95 0.02 -24.19
N TYR A 159 19.11 -0.76 -23.51
CA TYR A 159 19.13 -0.84 -22.05
C TYR A 159 20.50 -1.31 -21.50
N SER A 160 21.15 -2.24 -22.20
CA SER A 160 22.48 -2.74 -21.84
C SER A 160 23.62 -1.73 -22.02
N THR A 161 23.38 -0.63 -22.75
CA THR A 161 24.36 0.46 -22.92
C THR A 161 24.24 1.54 -21.86
N PHE A 162 23.47 1.31 -20.79
CA PHE A 162 23.28 2.22 -19.66
C PHE A 162 22.81 3.64 -20.06
N PRO A 163 21.71 3.77 -20.82
CA PRO A 163 21.12 5.08 -21.10
C PRO A 163 20.65 5.75 -19.80
N ALA A 164 20.68 7.08 -19.75
CA ALA A 164 20.38 7.85 -18.55
C ALA A 164 19.01 7.51 -17.92
N GLU A 165 18.00 7.30 -18.76
CA GLU A 165 16.65 6.85 -18.34
C GLU A 165 16.65 5.47 -17.66
N GLY A 166 17.44 4.52 -18.16
CA GLY A 166 17.58 3.19 -17.56
C GLY A 166 18.32 3.23 -16.23
N VAL A 167 19.38 4.05 -16.13
CA VAL A 167 20.10 4.28 -14.87
C VAL A 167 19.18 4.93 -13.83
N LEU A 168 18.43 5.96 -14.23
CA LEU A 168 17.49 6.64 -13.34
C LEU A 168 16.43 5.69 -12.80
N ALA A 169 15.84 4.87 -13.66
CA ALA A 169 14.83 3.88 -13.27
C ALA A 169 15.39 2.78 -12.33
N ASN A 170 16.62 2.33 -12.56
CA ASN A 170 17.29 1.39 -11.66
C ASN A 170 17.59 2.01 -10.29
N VAL A 171 18.07 3.26 -10.25
CA VAL A 171 18.28 4.00 -9.00
C VAL A 171 16.96 4.16 -8.25
N LEU A 172 15.88 4.50 -8.94
CA LEU A 172 14.53 4.57 -8.36
C LEU A 172 14.10 3.23 -7.75
N GLY A 173 14.35 2.12 -8.45
CA GLY A 173 14.11 0.77 -7.93
C GLY A 173 14.89 0.48 -6.64
N LEU A 174 16.19 0.82 -6.60
CA LEU A 174 17.01 0.65 -5.40
C LEU A 174 16.52 1.52 -4.23
N VAL A 175 16.11 2.76 -4.50
CA VAL A 175 15.53 3.66 -3.49
C VAL A 175 14.24 3.07 -2.90
N LEU A 176 13.36 2.49 -3.74
CA LEU A 176 12.14 1.82 -3.28
C LEU A 176 12.43 0.61 -2.40
N VAL A 177 13.43 -0.21 -2.75
CA VAL A 177 13.86 -1.35 -1.93
C VAL A 177 14.38 -0.87 -0.58
N LEU A 178 15.28 0.12 -0.58
CA LEU A 178 15.83 0.68 0.66
C LEU A 178 14.73 1.26 1.55
N PHE A 179 13.78 1.97 0.95
CA PHE A 179 12.60 2.49 1.64
C PHE A 179 11.78 1.39 2.29
N GLY A 180 11.51 0.29 1.57
CA GLY A 180 10.82 -0.89 2.11
C GLY A 180 11.57 -1.50 3.30
N VAL A 181 12.89 -1.65 3.22
CA VAL A 181 13.72 -2.16 4.32
C VAL A 181 13.63 -1.28 5.55
N VAL A 182 13.75 0.05 5.37
CA VAL A 182 13.64 1.02 6.48
C VAL A 182 12.25 0.98 7.10
N LEU A 183 11.18 0.87 6.29
CA LEU A 183 9.82 0.73 6.80
C LEU A 183 9.63 -0.54 7.61
N CYS A 184 10.04 -1.70 7.08
CA CYS A 184 9.97 -2.98 7.79
C CYS A 184 10.75 -2.91 9.11
N TYR A 185 11.93 -2.30 9.11
CA TYR A 185 12.72 -2.08 10.31
C TYR A 185 11.98 -1.22 11.33
N LEU A 186 11.43 -0.07 10.91
CA LEU A 186 10.65 0.79 11.80
C LEU A 186 9.43 0.03 12.34
N ILE A 187 8.69 -0.71 11.49
CA ILE A 187 7.51 -1.56 11.81
C ILE A 187 7.81 -2.66 12.82
N THR A 188 8.99 -3.23 12.80
CA THR A 188 9.35 -4.33 13.71
C THR A 188 9.95 -3.86 15.04
N ARG A 189 10.42 -2.61 15.14
CA ARG A 189 10.99 -2.07 16.37
C ARG A 189 9.93 -1.78 17.43
N GLU A 190 10.07 -2.46 18.57
CA GLU A 190 9.17 -2.31 19.73
C GLU A 190 9.30 -0.97 20.43
N GLU A 191 10.48 -0.35 20.42
CA GLU A 191 10.72 0.98 21.01
C GLU A 191 9.84 2.08 20.41
N TYR A 192 9.40 1.90 19.16
CA TYR A 192 8.50 2.83 18.49
C TYR A 192 7.04 2.37 18.51
N ARG A 193 6.73 1.22 19.14
CA ARG A 193 5.36 0.74 19.30
C ARG A 193 4.65 1.63 20.32
N ARG A 194 3.43 2.08 19.99
CA ARG A 194 2.61 2.82 20.95
C ARG A 194 2.32 1.95 22.18
N PRO A 195 2.45 2.47 23.41
CA PRO A 195 2.13 1.71 24.62
C PRO A 195 0.68 1.17 24.59
N PRO A 196 0.45 -0.06 25.08
CA PRO A 196 -0.89 -0.64 25.17
C PRO A 196 -1.81 0.23 26.03
N ASN A 197 -3.12 0.21 25.75
CA ASN A 197 -4.07 0.91 26.62
C ASN A 197 -4.28 0.14 27.94
N PRO A 198 -4.67 0.81 29.03
CA PRO A 198 -4.99 0.15 30.31
C PRO A 198 -6.07 -0.95 30.18
N GLU A 199 -7.00 -0.83 29.24
CA GLU A 199 -8.02 -1.86 28.96
C GLU A 199 -7.47 -3.12 28.28
N GLU A 200 -6.40 -3.00 27.49
CA GLU A 200 -5.74 -4.15 26.86
C GLU A 200 -4.81 -4.84 27.87
N GLU A 201 -4.21 -4.05 28.76
CA GLU A 201 -3.43 -4.53 29.90
C GLU A 201 -4.33 -5.30 30.87
N SER A 202 -5.50 -4.78 31.24
CA SER A 202 -6.43 -5.47 32.14
C SER A 202 -6.99 -6.77 31.55
N LEU A 203 -7.24 -6.84 30.23
CA LEU A 203 -7.62 -8.06 29.53
C LEU A 203 -6.48 -9.09 29.49
N SER A 204 -5.24 -8.64 29.28
CA SER A 204 -4.07 -9.53 29.28
C SER A 204 -3.76 -10.09 30.66
N VAL A 205 -3.92 -9.27 31.71
CA VAL A 205 -3.79 -9.69 33.12
C VAL A 205 -4.89 -10.67 33.47
N HIS A 206 -6.15 -10.38 33.11
CA HIS A 206 -7.29 -11.27 33.37
C HIS A 206 -7.13 -12.63 32.67
N PHE A 207 -6.72 -12.65 31.40
CA PHE A 207 -6.46 -13.89 30.68
C PHE A 207 -5.31 -14.69 31.31
N LYS A 208 -4.23 -14.01 31.71
CA LYS A 208 -3.10 -14.63 32.42
C LYS A 208 -3.55 -15.25 33.76
N THR A 209 -4.40 -14.57 34.53
CA THR A 209 -4.99 -15.12 35.76
C THR A 209 -5.81 -16.39 35.50
N LEU A 210 -6.58 -16.43 34.41
CA LEU A 210 -7.40 -17.58 34.02
C LEU A 210 -6.56 -18.76 33.50
N THR A 211 -5.46 -18.51 32.79
CA THR A 211 -4.60 -19.57 32.24
C THR A 211 -3.54 -20.08 33.22
N GLU A 212 -3.06 -19.24 34.13
CA GLU A 212 -2.02 -19.60 35.10
C GLU A 212 -2.59 -20.02 36.47
N GLY A 213 -3.91 -19.98 36.67
CA GLY A 213 -4.53 -20.49 37.89
C GLY A 213 -4.02 -19.81 39.17
N GLY A 214 -3.80 -18.50 39.11
CA GLY A 214 -3.32 -17.73 40.26
C GLY A 214 -4.39 -17.64 41.34
N THR A 215 -4.27 -18.48 42.37
CA THR A 215 -4.94 -18.27 43.65
C THR A 215 -4.52 -16.92 44.21
N PRO A 216 -5.46 -16.08 44.69
CA PRO A 216 -5.10 -14.84 45.35
C PRO A 216 -4.43 -15.20 46.68
N ASP A 217 -3.11 -15.01 46.75
CA ASP A 217 -2.44 -14.99 48.03
C ASP A 217 -2.90 -13.72 48.76
N SER A 218 -3.67 -13.95 49.81
CA SER A 218 -4.05 -12.98 50.82
C SER A 218 -4.21 -13.73 52.13
N PRO A 219 -3.99 -13.09 53.29
CA PRO A 219 -3.95 -11.63 53.52
C PRO A 219 -2.59 -11.06 53.93
#